data_AF-A0A3G4W7Q1-F1
#
_entry.id   AF-A0A3G4W7Q1-F1
#
_cell.length_a   1.000
_cell.length_b   1.000
_cell.length_c   1.000
_cell.angle_alpha   90.00
_cell.angle_beta   90.00
_cell.angle_gamma   90.00
#
_symmetry.space_group_name_H-M   'P 1'
#
loop_
_entity.id
_entity.type
_entity.pdbx_description
1 polymer ?
#
loop_
_entity_poly.entity_id
_entity_poly.type
_entity_poly.pdbx_seq_one_letter_code
_entity_poly.pdbx_strand_id
1 'polypeptide(L)'
;MRNEWEHAHTDYTRPAQRQTPTSLAESESDWRHHLEHSTPNGCLIRNNAMTEALASGKPMYLLHTTKGIEAVRSSRQLHVSTGCLVGALYCSPLVTQRAGLRPHNLGAYLMETKPSTTPLVIEVTPDAPIKPKGIDYLHLGPIHLRTYLRYQSFLTPTENEQLDRAILAGLHTAAPFLDTALRNAAGHTTPAPAFIDMLSDAVAGVPFLGYVYFEVLSEYLMLHSATPETKTYAQVGELNNRLYKRLAFAAVDSMGQLFDLARFNPRHHRLVQLVERIEPALGPGAAEYVRRRLSHLFARTALHPSQDAGSLTFQGADLDTLRKAAPGLIGQMIFREMRYMDRYRHLYHCFEKSKALEAWDYWNTEGIPTPFNGVIPKGEIGINPAYPRAAVRVWTARQDCKGYLHPDEEITAVPTPHLASWWAPPRQRGTPNATDGSQVELVPVARSPIPTRRSPVNGVPA
;
A
#
# COMPACT_ATOMS: atom_id res chain seq x y z
N MET A 1 -14.26 11.27 -15.45
CA MET A 1 -13.36 11.70 -14.35
C MET A 1 -13.94 11.35 -12.99
N ARG A 2 -15.04 11.97 -12.52
CA ARG A 2 -15.61 11.69 -11.18
C ARG A 2 -15.97 10.21 -10.94
N ASN A 3 -16.60 9.54 -11.90
CA ASN A 3 -16.99 8.13 -11.74
C ASN A 3 -15.81 7.16 -11.53
N GLU A 4 -14.65 7.44 -12.13
CA GLU A 4 -13.46 6.61 -11.92
C GLU A 4 -12.86 6.82 -10.53
N TRP A 5 -12.87 8.06 -10.03
CA TRP A 5 -12.47 8.36 -8.66
C TRP A 5 -13.45 7.76 -7.65
N GLU A 6 -14.76 7.80 -7.92
CA GLU A 6 -15.76 7.09 -7.11
C GLU A 6 -15.46 5.59 -7.06
N HIS A 7 -15.22 4.98 -8.23
CA HIS A 7 -14.88 3.56 -8.32
C HIS A 7 -13.57 3.20 -7.61
N ALA A 8 -12.58 4.10 -7.62
CA ALA A 8 -11.31 3.94 -6.90
C ALA A 8 -11.40 4.22 -5.40
N HIS A 9 -12.59 4.49 -4.84
CA HIS A 9 -12.78 4.65 -3.41
C HIS A 9 -13.69 3.56 -2.83
N THR A 10 -13.42 3.17 -1.59
CA THR A 10 -14.23 2.23 -0.79
C THR A 10 -14.93 3.03 0.30
N ASP A 11 -16.26 3.11 0.27
CA ASP A 11 -17.05 3.64 1.38
C ASP A 11 -17.31 2.52 2.41
N TYR A 12 -16.71 2.64 3.59
CA TYR A 12 -16.84 1.64 4.66
C TYR A 12 -18.15 1.74 5.45
N THR A 13 -19.01 2.73 5.16
CA THR A 13 -20.33 2.89 5.80
C THR A 13 -21.47 2.30 4.98
N ARG A 14 -21.22 1.94 3.73
CA ARG A 14 -22.23 1.45 2.79
C ARG A 14 -21.84 0.08 2.26
N PRO A 15 -22.81 -0.74 1.84
CA PRO A 15 -22.51 -1.90 1.01
C PRO A 15 -21.69 -1.46 -0.20
N ALA A 16 -20.72 -2.27 -0.61
CA ALA A 16 -19.90 -1.93 -1.76
C ALA A 16 -20.75 -1.99 -3.05
N GLN A 17 -20.70 -0.92 -3.83
CA GLN A 17 -21.56 -0.71 -5.02
C GLN A 17 -20.75 -0.63 -6.32
N ARG A 18 -19.51 -1.13 -6.35
CA ARG A 18 -18.69 -1.03 -7.56
C ARG A 18 -19.29 -1.93 -8.64
N GLN A 19 -19.44 -1.38 -9.84
CA GLN A 19 -19.72 -2.20 -11.02
C GLN A 19 -18.58 -3.20 -11.21
N THR A 20 -18.93 -4.44 -11.54
CA THR A 20 -17.98 -5.54 -11.75
C THR A 20 -18.23 -6.22 -13.08
N PRO A 21 -17.21 -6.89 -13.66
CA PRO A 21 -17.41 -7.81 -14.79
C PRO A 21 -18.50 -8.85 -14.49
N THR A 22 -19.14 -9.35 -15.54
CA THR A 22 -20.11 -10.45 -15.44
C THR A 22 -19.39 -11.79 -15.25
N SER A 23 -20.16 -12.83 -14.90
CA SER A 23 -19.71 -14.22 -14.74
C SER A 23 -18.72 -14.47 -13.60
N LEU A 24 -18.51 -13.51 -12.70
CA LEU A 24 -17.80 -13.76 -11.45
C LEU A 24 -18.62 -14.72 -10.57
N ALA A 25 -17.97 -15.78 -10.06
CA ALA A 25 -18.61 -16.75 -9.18
C ALA A 25 -18.99 -16.16 -7.82
N GLU A 26 -18.27 -15.10 -7.40
CA GLU A 26 -18.52 -14.39 -6.16
C GLU A 26 -18.60 -12.90 -6.43
N SER A 27 -19.62 -12.27 -5.87
CA SER A 27 -19.80 -10.83 -5.91
C SER A 27 -18.90 -10.12 -4.88
N GLU A 28 -18.79 -8.80 -4.99
CA GLU A 28 -18.13 -8.00 -3.95
C GLU A 28 -18.84 -8.12 -2.60
N SER A 29 -20.17 -8.22 -2.61
CA SER A 29 -20.96 -8.43 -1.39
C SER A 29 -20.67 -9.77 -0.73
N ASP A 30 -20.48 -10.85 -1.51
CA ASP A 30 -20.14 -12.17 -0.96
C ASP A 30 -18.79 -12.13 -0.26
N TRP A 31 -17.79 -11.53 -0.91
CA TRP A 31 -16.48 -11.33 -0.30
C TRP A 31 -16.55 -10.42 0.92
N ARG A 32 -17.28 -9.31 0.84
CA ARG A 32 -17.42 -8.40 1.98
C ARG A 32 -18.06 -9.11 3.17
N HIS A 33 -19.10 -9.90 2.93
CA HIS A 33 -19.75 -10.71 3.95
C HIS A 33 -18.77 -11.73 4.55
N HIS A 34 -18.05 -12.48 3.72
CA HIS A 34 -17.03 -13.45 4.16
C HIS A 34 -15.95 -12.79 5.02
N LEU A 35 -15.36 -11.68 4.56
CA LEU A 35 -14.27 -11.00 5.26
C LEU A 35 -14.74 -10.46 6.62
N GLU A 36 -15.95 -9.90 6.69
CA GLU A 36 -16.49 -9.30 7.92
C GLU A 36 -16.96 -10.33 8.95
N HIS A 37 -17.50 -11.47 8.52
CA HIS A 37 -18.21 -12.40 9.41
C HIS A 37 -17.54 -13.77 9.56
N SER A 38 -16.65 -14.16 8.66
CA SER A 38 -15.98 -15.47 8.67
C SER A 38 -14.53 -15.42 9.14
N THR A 39 -14.04 -14.25 9.59
CA THR A 39 -12.65 -14.07 10.03
C THR A 39 -12.58 -13.52 11.45
N PRO A 40 -11.61 -13.95 12.30
CA PRO A 40 -11.45 -13.49 13.67
C PRO A 40 -11.44 -11.97 13.85
N ASN A 41 -10.81 -11.23 12.92
CA ASN A 41 -10.70 -9.78 13.00
C ASN A 41 -11.59 -9.06 11.97
N GLY A 42 -12.56 -9.76 11.35
CA GLY A 42 -13.43 -9.23 10.31
C GLY A 42 -14.28 -8.03 10.74
N CYS A 43 -14.65 -7.99 12.03
CA CYS A 43 -15.40 -6.85 12.59
C CYS A 43 -14.63 -5.52 12.50
N LEU A 44 -13.29 -5.54 12.48
CA LEU A 44 -12.44 -4.35 12.35
C LEU A 44 -12.47 -3.73 10.96
N ILE A 45 -13.10 -4.38 9.98
CA ILE A 45 -13.36 -3.77 8.68
C ILE A 45 -14.46 -2.69 8.83
N ARG A 46 -15.42 -2.86 9.75
CA ARG A 46 -16.46 -1.86 10.05
C ARG A 46 -16.13 -1.01 11.28
N ASN A 47 -15.68 -1.67 12.35
CA ASN A 47 -15.47 -1.08 13.67
C ASN A 47 -13.98 -0.79 13.90
N ASN A 48 -13.38 -0.02 12.99
CA ASN A 48 -11.98 0.37 13.07
C ASN A 48 -11.84 1.68 13.83
N ALA A 49 -10.87 1.78 14.75
CA ALA A 49 -10.65 3.01 15.53
C ALA A 49 -10.34 4.22 14.63
N MET A 50 -9.66 4.01 13.49
CA MET A 50 -9.38 5.08 12.53
C MET A 50 -10.67 5.58 11.85
N THR A 51 -11.55 4.68 11.42
CA THR A 51 -12.81 5.07 10.74
C THR A 51 -13.80 5.69 11.71
N GLU A 52 -13.84 5.24 12.95
CA GLU A 52 -14.60 5.86 14.03
C GLU A 52 -14.10 7.27 14.35
N ALA A 53 -12.78 7.47 14.42
CA ALA A 53 -12.18 8.79 14.63
C ALA A 53 -12.56 9.77 13.51
N LEU A 54 -12.50 9.33 12.24
CA LEU A 54 -12.94 10.11 11.07
C LEU A 54 -14.42 10.51 11.18
N ALA A 55 -15.28 9.55 11.51
CA ALA A 55 -16.73 9.76 11.61
C ALA A 55 -17.13 10.62 12.82
N SER A 56 -16.25 10.82 13.80
CA SER A 56 -16.56 11.59 15.01
C SER A 56 -16.65 13.10 14.77
N GLY A 57 -16.00 13.62 13.73
CA GLY A 57 -15.86 15.06 13.48
C GLY A 57 -14.98 15.80 14.50
N LYS A 58 -14.31 15.07 15.41
CA LYS A 58 -13.36 15.65 16.37
C LYS A 58 -11.98 15.84 15.74
N PRO A 59 -11.11 16.70 16.32
CA PRO A 59 -9.72 16.78 15.90
C PRO A 59 -9.04 15.41 15.92
N MET A 60 -8.31 15.11 14.85
CA MET A 60 -7.51 13.90 14.72
C MET A 60 -6.03 14.23 14.86
N TYR A 61 -5.31 13.42 15.62
CA TYR A 61 -3.86 13.50 15.70
C TYR A 61 -3.24 12.46 14.79
N LEU A 62 -2.26 12.87 13.99
CA LEU A 62 -1.60 12.06 12.98
C LEU A 62 -0.08 12.12 13.18
N LEU A 63 0.58 10.98 13.07
CA LEU A 63 2.03 10.86 13.05
C LEU A 63 2.54 10.91 11.61
N HIS A 64 3.40 11.87 11.32
CA HIS A 64 4.25 11.90 10.12
C HIS A 64 5.72 11.79 10.52
N THR A 65 6.57 11.15 9.73
CA THR A 65 8.02 11.13 9.99
C THR A 65 8.79 11.71 8.81
N THR A 66 9.78 12.57 9.11
CA THR A 66 10.56 13.26 8.08
C THR A 66 12.05 13.21 8.38
N LYS A 67 12.88 13.15 7.33
CA LYS A 67 14.34 13.38 7.43
C LYS A 67 14.72 14.85 7.24
N GLY A 68 13.78 15.69 6.79
CA GLY A 68 14.03 17.05 6.33
C GLY A 68 13.43 18.11 7.25
N ILE A 69 13.52 17.95 8.57
CA ILE A 69 12.89 18.89 9.51
C ILE A 69 13.36 20.33 9.32
N GLU A 70 14.66 20.55 9.04
CA GLU A 70 15.20 21.88 8.73
C GLU A 70 14.62 22.47 7.45
N ALA A 71 14.38 21.63 6.43
CA ALA A 71 13.71 22.07 5.20
C ALA A 71 12.25 22.47 5.47
N VAL A 72 11.54 21.75 6.35
CA VAL A 72 10.18 22.12 6.77
C VAL A 72 10.19 23.44 7.54
N ARG A 73 11.11 23.62 8.50
CA ARG A 73 11.25 24.86 9.28
C ARG A 73 11.52 26.08 8.40
N SER A 74 12.46 25.94 7.46
CA SER A 74 12.86 27.03 6.56
C SER A 74 11.79 27.36 5.53
N SER A 75 11.19 26.35 4.89
CA SER A 75 10.18 26.57 3.84
C SER A 75 8.79 26.88 4.39
N ARG A 76 8.51 26.49 5.65
CA ARG A 76 7.16 26.48 6.25
C ARG A 76 6.16 25.62 5.48
N GLN A 77 6.64 24.60 4.77
CA GLN A 77 5.82 23.75 3.92
C GLN A 77 6.05 22.27 4.24
N LEU A 78 4.95 21.53 4.26
CA LEU A 78 4.94 20.07 4.19
C LEU A 78 4.56 19.68 2.77
N HIS A 79 5.50 19.08 2.04
CA HIS A 79 5.27 18.56 0.70
C HIS A 79 4.74 17.14 0.76
N VAL A 80 3.85 16.82 -0.17
CA VAL A 80 3.23 15.50 -0.26
C VAL A 80 4.02 14.60 -1.20
N SER A 81 3.87 13.29 -1.07
CA SER A 81 4.51 12.32 -1.96
C SER A 81 3.48 11.51 -2.73
N THR A 82 3.91 10.99 -3.87
CA THR A 82 3.15 10.00 -4.64
C THR A 82 3.26 8.64 -3.99
N GLY A 83 2.17 7.88 -3.96
CA GLY A 83 2.12 6.57 -3.35
C GLY A 83 0.71 6.00 -3.39
N CYS A 84 0.40 5.04 -2.51
CA CYS A 84 -0.95 4.48 -2.39
C CYS A 84 -2.04 5.53 -2.08
N LEU A 85 -1.66 6.69 -1.55
CA LEU A 85 -2.56 7.81 -1.25
C LEU A 85 -2.43 8.98 -2.23
N VAL A 86 -1.95 8.76 -3.46
CA VAL A 86 -2.07 9.67 -4.63
C VAL A 86 -1.84 11.16 -4.32
N GLY A 87 -0.76 11.50 -3.60
CA GLY A 87 -0.43 12.90 -3.30
C GLY A 87 -1.05 13.45 -2.01
N ALA A 88 -1.42 12.59 -1.06
CA ALA A 88 -1.65 13.00 0.32
C ALA A 88 -0.34 13.04 1.13
N LEU A 89 -0.28 13.85 2.19
CA LEU A 89 0.81 13.75 3.16
C LEU A 89 0.64 12.46 3.97
N TYR A 90 1.48 11.46 3.72
CA TYR A 90 1.36 10.14 4.36
C TYR A 90 1.58 10.22 5.88
N CYS A 91 0.68 9.63 6.65
CA CYS A 91 0.63 9.63 8.10
C CYS A 91 0.16 8.28 8.66
N SER A 92 0.13 8.17 9.99
CA SER A 92 -0.56 7.11 10.73
C SER A 92 -1.33 7.71 11.93
N PRO A 93 -2.45 7.12 12.40
CA PRO A 93 -3.22 7.69 13.50
C PRO A 93 -2.44 7.76 14.83
N LEU A 94 -2.77 8.76 15.63
CA LEU A 94 -2.38 8.87 17.03
C LEU A 94 -3.64 8.90 17.90
N VAL A 95 -3.63 8.12 18.98
CA VAL A 95 -4.74 8.02 19.93
C VAL A 95 -4.37 8.72 21.22
N THR A 96 -5.17 9.70 21.64
CA THR A 96 -4.98 10.38 22.93
C THR A 96 -5.18 9.42 24.09
N GLN A 97 -4.19 9.33 24.97
CA GLN A 97 -4.26 8.60 26.23
C GLN A 97 -3.74 9.47 27.37
N ARG A 98 -3.98 9.06 28.63
CA ARG A 98 -3.50 9.80 29.82
C ARG A 98 -1.99 10.03 29.81
N ALA A 99 -1.23 9.09 29.24
CA ALA A 99 0.23 9.14 29.19
C ALA A 99 0.79 9.95 28.01
N GLY A 100 -0.03 10.36 27.04
CA GLY A 100 0.41 11.03 25.81
C GLY A 100 -0.32 10.53 24.57
N LEU A 101 0.22 10.82 23.39
CA LEU A 101 -0.33 10.34 22.11
C LEU A 101 0.25 8.97 21.77
N ARG A 102 -0.59 7.93 21.81
CA ARG A 102 -0.20 6.56 21.44
C ARG A 102 -0.18 6.43 19.92
N PRO A 103 0.94 6.02 19.29
CA PRO A 103 0.95 5.67 17.88
C PRO A 103 0.06 4.47 17.59
N HIS A 104 -0.66 4.50 16.47
CA HIS A 104 -1.18 3.30 15.82
C HIS A 104 -0.03 2.30 15.62
N ASN A 105 -0.30 0.99 15.65
CA ASN A 105 0.76 -0.03 15.57
C ASN A 105 1.62 0.08 14.29
N LEU A 106 1.06 0.58 13.19
CA LEU A 106 1.81 1.01 12.00
C LEU A 106 2.82 2.13 12.30
N GLY A 107 2.37 3.19 12.97
CA GLY A 107 3.20 4.34 13.33
C GLY A 107 4.32 3.95 14.29
N ALA A 108 4.03 3.10 15.28
CA ALA A 108 5.03 2.54 16.18
C ALA A 108 6.11 1.78 15.39
N TYR A 109 5.71 0.90 14.46
CA TYR A 109 6.64 0.18 13.59
C TYR A 109 7.51 1.12 12.73
N LEU A 110 6.93 2.20 12.18
CA LEU A 110 7.67 3.17 11.38
C LEU A 110 8.75 3.89 12.20
N MET A 111 8.46 4.24 13.46
CA MET A 111 9.44 4.87 14.34
C MET A 111 10.55 3.88 14.73
N GLU A 112 10.20 2.63 15.07
CA GLU A 112 11.18 1.58 15.40
C GLU A 112 12.16 1.32 14.24
N THR A 113 11.67 1.32 13.00
CA THR A 113 12.46 0.94 11.83
C THR A 113 13.14 2.10 11.11
N LYS A 114 12.79 3.35 11.46
CA LYS A 114 13.37 4.56 10.85
C LYS A 114 13.85 5.55 11.93
N PRO A 115 14.84 5.17 12.75
CA PRO A 115 15.30 6.01 13.87
C PRO A 115 15.96 7.33 13.43
N SER A 116 16.37 7.45 12.16
CA SER A 116 16.95 8.68 11.58
C SER A 116 15.89 9.69 11.09
N THR A 117 14.65 9.59 11.59
CA THR A 117 13.55 10.50 11.22
C THR A 117 13.06 11.27 12.42
N THR A 118 12.68 12.53 12.21
CA THR A 118 12.00 13.35 13.21
C THR A 118 10.49 13.05 13.15
N PRO A 119 9.86 12.65 14.26
CA PRO A 119 8.42 12.50 14.32
C PRO A 119 7.74 13.88 14.41
N LEU A 120 6.69 14.06 13.62
CA LEU A 120 5.78 15.17 13.69
C LEU A 120 4.42 14.67 14.17
N VAL A 121 3.84 15.39 15.13
CA VAL A 121 2.42 15.29 15.47
C VAL A 121 1.70 16.34 14.65
N ILE A 122 0.67 15.93 13.91
CA ILE A 122 -0.15 16.82 13.11
C ILE A 122 -1.59 16.70 13.59
N GLU A 123 -2.16 17.78 14.10
CA GLU A 123 -3.58 17.86 14.43
C GLU A 123 -4.33 18.32 13.18
N VAL A 124 -5.36 17.57 12.79
CA VAL A 124 -6.29 17.94 11.72
C VAL A 124 -7.67 18.09 12.34
N THR A 125 -8.18 19.33 12.35
CA THR A 125 -9.55 19.62 12.79
C THR A 125 -10.46 19.69 11.56
N PRO A 126 -11.35 18.70 11.37
CA PRO A 126 -12.27 18.74 10.24
C PRO A 126 -13.39 19.75 10.46
N ASP A 127 -14.02 20.17 9.37
CA ASP A 127 -15.19 21.06 9.38
C ASP A 127 -16.52 20.33 9.64
N ALA A 128 -16.52 19.00 9.50
CA ALA A 128 -17.66 18.13 9.74
C ALA A 128 -17.20 16.68 10.02
N PRO A 129 -18.06 15.81 10.55
CA PRO A 129 -17.88 14.36 10.49
C PRO A 129 -17.50 13.88 9.09
N ILE A 130 -16.40 13.13 8.98
CA ILE A 130 -15.85 12.67 7.69
C ILE A 130 -16.43 11.30 7.38
N LYS A 131 -16.93 11.11 6.15
CA LYS A 131 -17.32 9.78 5.68
C LYS A 131 -16.08 8.88 5.58
N PRO A 132 -16.07 7.68 6.19
CA PRO A 132 -15.02 6.67 6.06
C PRO A 132 -14.85 6.11 4.63
N LYS A 133 -14.41 6.96 3.70
CA LYS A 133 -14.26 6.66 2.29
C LYS A 133 -12.78 6.69 1.90
N GLY A 134 -12.17 5.51 1.80
CA GLY A 134 -10.74 5.33 1.55
C GLY A 134 -10.42 5.14 0.07
N ILE A 135 -9.20 5.46 -0.36
CA ILE A 135 -8.72 5.26 -1.73
C ILE A 135 -8.13 3.86 -1.91
N ASP A 136 -8.70 3.07 -2.82
CA ASP A 136 -8.22 1.75 -3.19
C ASP A 136 -7.29 1.87 -4.41
N TYR A 137 -5.99 1.82 -4.14
CA TYR A 137 -4.99 2.08 -5.17
C TYR A 137 -4.92 0.96 -6.25
N LEU A 138 -5.51 -0.22 -5.99
CA LEU A 138 -5.59 -1.29 -6.98
C LEU A 138 -6.55 -0.94 -8.12
N HIS A 139 -7.54 -0.07 -7.84
CA HIS A 139 -8.51 0.42 -8.82
C HIS A 139 -8.06 1.70 -9.57
N LEU A 140 -6.81 2.15 -9.42
CA LEU A 140 -6.30 3.34 -10.11
C LEU A 140 -5.95 3.12 -11.58
N GLY A 141 -6.02 1.90 -12.08
CA GLY A 141 -5.68 1.55 -13.46
C GLY A 141 -6.36 2.45 -14.51
N PRO A 142 -7.70 2.60 -14.52
CA PRO A 142 -8.37 3.47 -15.50
C PRO A 142 -7.90 4.93 -15.43
N ILE A 143 -7.63 5.44 -14.22
CA ILE A 143 -7.10 6.79 -14.00
C ILE A 143 -5.69 6.92 -14.58
N HIS A 144 -4.83 5.91 -14.36
CA HIS A 144 -3.49 5.85 -14.94
C HIS A 144 -3.54 5.83 -16.47
N LEU A 145 -4.40 4.99 -17.06
CA LEU A 145 -4.57 4.90 -18.51
C LEU A 145 -5.07 6.23 -19.10
N ARG A 146 -6.12 6.82 -18.53
CA ARG A 146 -6.63 8.12 -18.97
C ARG A 146 -5.57 9.20 -18.89
N THR A 147 -4.83 9.27 -17.77
CA THR A 147 -3.76 10.24 -17.57
C THR A 147 -2.66 10.05 -18.62
N TYR A 148 -2.27 8.80 -18.87
CA TYR A 148 -1.31 8.48 -19.92
C TYR A 148 -1.78 8.98 -21.29
N LEU A 149 -2.99 8.59 -21.72
CA LEU A 149 -3.53 8.99 -23.02
C LEU A 149 -3.62 10.52 -23.17
N ARG A 150 -3.96 11.23 -22.08
CA ARG A 150 -4.03 12.70 -22.08
C ARG A 150 -2.67 13.37 -22.29
N TYR A 151 -1.60 12.79 -21.74
CA TYR A 151 -0.25 13.36 -21.78
C TYR A 151 0.74 12.55 -22.62
N GLN A 152 0.24 11.66 -23.48
CA GLN A 152 1.05 10.76 -24.30
C GLN A 152 2.00 11.53 -25.22
N SER A 153 1.60 12.73 -25.66
CA SER A 153 2.41 13.61 -26.50
C SER A 153 3.68 14.14 -25.83
N PHE A 154 3.87 13.93 -24.52
CA PHE A 154 5.13 14.25 -23.84
C PHE A 154 6.21 13.17 -24.00
N LEU A 155 5.81 11.98 -24.45
CA LEU A 155 6.72 10.91 -24.81
C LEU A 155 7.14 11.06 -26.28
N THR A 156 8.38 10.70 -26.59
CA THR A 156 8.83 10.58 -27.97
C THR A 156 8.14 9.37 -28.64
N PRO A 157 8.09 9.32 -29.98
CA PRO A 157 7.61 8.12 -30.68
C PRO A 157 8.32 6.83 -30.23
N THR A 158 9.65 6.88 -30.07
CA THR A 158 10.45 5.74 -29.60
C THR A 158 10.10 5.32 -28.16
N GLU A 159 9.87 6.25 -27.24
CA GLU A 159 9.45 5.94 -25.87
C GLU A 159 8.06 5.29 -25.85
N ASN A 160 7.13 5.78 -26.67
CA ASN A 160 5.80 5.18 -26.82
C ASN A 160 5.89 3.75 -27.39
N GLU A 161 6.65 3.55 -28.46
CA GLU A 161 6.86 2.22 -29.05
C GLU A 161 7.56 1.24 -28.09
N GLN A 162 8.51 1.73 -27.29
CA GLN A 162 9.17 0.92 -26.27
C GLN A 162 8.20 0.53 -25.16
N LEU A 163 7.37 1.47 -24.69
CA LEU A 163 6.36 1.23 -23.68
C LEU A 163 5.32 0.20 -24.16
N ASP A 164 4.75 0.42 -25.34
CA ASP A 164 3.72 -0.47 -25.91
C ASP A 164 4.27 -1.88 -26.16
N ARG A 165 5.50 -2.00 -26.68
CA ARG A 165 6.17 -3.30 -26.84
C ARG A 165 6.43 -4.00 -25.51
N ALA A 166 6.92 -3.27 -24.51
CA ALA A 166 7.20 -3.85 -23.19
C ALA A 166 5.92 -4.37 -22.52
N ILE A 167 4.83 -3.59 -22.58
CA ILE A 167 3.54 -3.97 -22.02
C ILE A 167 2.99 -5.19 -22.75
N LEU A 168 2.94 -5.16 -24.09
CA LEU A 168 2.39 -6.26 -24.87
C LEU A 168 3.17 -7.56 -24.66
N ALA A 169 4.50 -7.50 -24.68
CA ALA A 169 5.34 -8.67 -24.43
C ALA A 169 5.14 -9.24 -23.01
N GLY A 170 5.04 -8.37 -22.00
CA GLY A 170 4.74 -8.78 -20.63
C GLY A 170 3.37 -9.45 -20.48
N LEU A 171 2.34 -8.90 -21.13
CA LEU A 171 0.99 -9.46 -21.13
C LEU A 171 0.92 -10.80 -21.87
N HIS A 172 1.56 -10.93 -23.03
CA HIS A 172 1.61 -12.20 -23.77
C HIS A 172 2.36 -13.28 -22.97
N THR A 173 3.43 -12.90 -22.28
CA THR A 173 4.18 -13.83 -21.42
C THR A 173 3.34 -14.31 -20.24
N ALA A 174 2.56 -13.41 -19.63
CA ALA A 174 1.70 -13.73 -18.48
C ALA A 174 0.32 -14.28 -18.86
N ALA A 175 -0.08 -14.24 -20.14
CA ALA A 175 -1.44 -14.57 -20.59
C ALA A 175 -1.97 -15.92 -20.07
N PRO A 176 -1.17 -17.02 -20.03
CA PRO A 176 -1.65 -18.28 -19.47
C PRO A 176 -2.10 -18.17 -18.00
N PHE A 177 -1.39 -17.37 -17.20
CA PHE A 177 -1.78 -17.11 -15.82
C PHE A 177 -2.99 -16.18 -15.75
N LEU A 178 -3.01 -15.08 -16.52
CA LEU A 178 -4.13 -14.13 -16.50
C LEU A 178 -5.45 -14.82 -16.86
N ASP A 179 -5.45 -15.66 -17.90
CA ASP A 179 -6.62 -16.46 -18.30
C ASP A 179 -7.02 -17.48 -17.22
N THR A 180 -6.04 -18.09 -16.56
CA THR A 180 -6.31 -19.00 -15.43
C THR A 180 -6.92 -18.26 -14.24
N ALA A 181 -6.45 -17.05 -13.95
CA ALA A 181 -6.99 -16.21 -12.90
C ALA A 181 -8.44 -15.82 -13.20
N LEU A 182 -8.77 -15.46 -14.44
CA LEU A 182 -10.14 -15.17 -14.88
C LEU A 182 -11.06 -16.39 -14.82
N ARG A 183 -10.64 -17.56 -15.33
CA ARG A 183 -11.42 -18.80 -15.23
C ARG A 183 -11.71 -19.17 -13.78
N ASN A 184 -10.72 -19.03 -12.89
CA ASN A 184 -10.90 -19.26 -11.46
C ASN A 184 -11.87 -18.24 -10.85
N ALA A 185 -11.82 -16.96 -11.27
CA ALA A 185 -12.77 -15.93 -10.82
C ALA A 185 -14.21 -16.25 -11.27
N ALA A 186 -14.35 -16.95 -12.40
CA ALA A 186 -15.60 -17.47 -12.92
C ALA A 186 -15.98 -18.86 -12.37
N GLY A 187 -15.33 -19.33 -11.29
CA GLY A 187 -15.74 -20.53 -10.55
C GLY A 187 -15.00 -21.81 -10.91
N HIS A 188 -13.99 -21.77 -11.80
CA HIS A 188 -13.13 -22.93 -12.04
C HIS A 188 -12.13 -23.13 -10.90
N THR A 189 -11.64 -24.36 -10.76
CA THR A 189 -10.67 -24.70 -9.71
C THR A 189 -9.39 -25.22 -10.34
N THR A 190 -8.33 -24.41 -10.25
CA THR A 190 -6.95 -24.84 -10.47
C THR A 190 -6.34 -25.27 -9.13
N PRO A 191 -5.52 -26.32 -9.04
CA PRO A 191 -4.82 -26.64 -7.80
C PRO A 191 -4.02 -25.45 -7.26
N ALA A 192 -4.21 -25.10 -5.98
CA ALA A 192 -3.57 -23.93 -5.38
C ALA A 192 -2.04 -23.91 -5.54
N PRO A 193 -1.28 -25.01 -5.36
CA PRO A 193 0.16 -25.00 -5.59
C PRO A 193 0.55 -24.57 -7.00
N ALA A 194 -0.12 -25.14 -8.02
CA ALA A 194 0.13 -24.81 -9.42
C ALA A 194 -0.24 -23.34 -9.73
N PHE A 195 -1.36 -22.86 -9.19
CA PHE A 195 -1.78 -21.47 -9.36
C PHE A 195 -0.73 -20.48 -8.82
N ILE A 196 -0.20 -20.73 -7.62
CA ILE A 196 0.78 -19.84 -6.98
C ILE A 196 2.11 -19.83 -7.74
N ASP A 197 2.54 -20.98 -8.25
CA ASP A 197 3.75 -21.06 -9.06
C ASP A 197 3.60 -20.30 -10.38
N MET A 198 2.46 -20.45 -11.08
CA MET A 198 2.15 -19.65 -12.27
C MET A 198 2.07 -18.15 -11.97
N LEU A 199 1.47 -17.77 -10.83
CA LEU A 199 1.42 -16.38 -10.38
C LEU A 199 2.83 -15.81 -10.20
N SER A 200 3.70 -16.54 -9.50
CA SER A 200 5.09 -16.14 -9.28
C SER A 200 5.81 -15.85 -10.59
N ASP A 201 5.66 -16.73 -11.58
CA ASP A 201 6.29 -16.58 -12.91
C ASP A 201 5.70 -15.38 -13.68
N ALA A 202 4.39 -15.15 -13.55
CA ALA A 202 3.70 -14.05 -14.22
C ALA A 202 4.05 -12.65 -13.66
N VAL A 203 4.49 -12.51 -12.41
CA VAL A 203 4.84 -11.20 -11.82
C VAL A 203 5.93 -10.48 -12.61
N ALA A 204 6.89 -11.21 -13.19
CA ALA A 204 7.95 -10.60 -13.99
C ALA A 204 7.41 -9.90 -15.26
N GLY A 205 6.41 -10.50 -15.92
CA GLY A 205 5.76 -9.92 -17.10
C GLY A 205 4.66 -8.91 -16.75
N VAL A 206 4.01 -9.07 -15.59
CA VAL A 206 2.92 -8.19 -15.12
C VAL A 206 3.18 -7.81 -13.65
N PRO A 207 4.02 -6.80 -13.38
CA PRO A 207 4.42 -6.46 -12.01
C PRO A 207 3.28 -5.95 -11.11
N PHE A 208 2.13 -5.60 -11.69
CA PHE A 208 0.92 -5.32 -10.93
C PHE A 208 0.44 -6.52 -10.10
N LEU A 209 0.66 -7.75 -10.59
CA LEU A 209 0.28 -8.98 -9.87
C LEU A 209 0.98 -9.11 -8.52
N GLY A 210 2.21 -8.61 -8.38
CA GLY A 210 2.90 -8.60 -7.08
C GLY A 210 2.21 -7.71 -6.04
N TYR A 211 1.59 -6.60 -6.46
CA TYR A 211 0.79 -5.75 -5.58
C TYR A 211 -0.50 -6.45 -5.15
N VAL A 212 -1.22 -7.07 -6.09
CA VAL A 212 -2.45 -7.83 -5.80
C VAL A 212 -2.14 -9.00 -4.87
N TYR A 213 -1.09 -9.77 -5.16
CA TYR A 213 -0.65 -10.89 -4.34
C TYR A 213 -0.29 -10.46 -2.92
N PHE A 214 0.48 -9.39 -2.79
CA PHE A 214 0.84 -8.85 -1.50
C PHE A 214 -0.38 -8.39 -0.69
N GLU A 215 -1.31 -7.66 -1.29
CA GLU A 215 -2.49 -7.18 -0.57
C GLU A 215 -3.42 -8.32 -0.16
N VAL A 216 -3.60 -9.33 -1.01
CA VAL A 216 -4.39 -10.54 -0.67
C VAL A 216 -3.77 -11.28 0.52
N LEU A 217 -2.45 -11.46 0.54
CA LEU A 217 -1.80 -12.13 1.65
C LEU A 217 -1.76 -11.28 2.92
N SER A 218 -1.63 -9.96 2.77
CA SER A 218 -1.73 -9.01 3.89
C SER A 218 -3.13 -9.04 4.52
N GLU A 219 -4.18 -9.04 3.70
CA GLU A 219 -5.58 -9.20 4.11
C GLU A 219 -5.77 -10.51 4.87
N TYR A 220 -5.30 -11.64 4.31
CA TYR A 220 -5.36 -12.95 4.97
C TYR A 220 -4.71 -12.94 6.36
N LEU A 221 -3.46 -12.48 6.45
CA LEU A 221 -2.73 -12.45 7.71
C LEU A 221 -3.42 -11.56 8.76
N MET A 222 -3.84 -10.35 8.37
CA MET A 222 -4.45 -9.40 9.32
C MET A 222 -5.83 -9.86 9.79
N LEU A 223 -6.62 -10.48 8.92
CA LEU A 223 -7.99 -10.90 9.25
C LEU A 223 -8.04 -12.24 9.98
N HIS A 224 -7.14 -13.18 9.66
CA HIS A 224 -7.15 -14.53 10.22
C HIS A 224 -6.23 -14.72 11.43
N SER A 225 -5.27 -13.82 11.67
CA SER A 225 -4.35 -13.97 12.80
C SER A 225 -5.07 -13.97 14.15
N ALA A 226 -4.75 -14.94 15.00
CA ALA A 226 -5.33 -15.11 16.33
C ALA A 226 -4.28 -15.02 17.46
N THR A 227 -3.07 -14.53 17.14
CA THR A 227 -2.00 -14.37 18.14
C THR A 227 -2.40 -13.41 19.28
N PRO A 228 -1.80 -13.54 20.47
CA PRO A 228 -2.02 -12.60 21.58
C PRO A 228 -1.72 -11.14 21.20
N GLU A 229 -0.68 -10.92 20.39
CA GLU A 229 -0.33 -9.58 19.89
C GLU A 229 -1.46 -9.03 19.00
N THR A 230 -1.95 -9.81 18.03
CA THR A 230 -3.07 -9.40 17.17
C THR A 230 -4.33 -9.10 17.98
N LYS A 231 -4.66 -9.92 18.99
CA LYS A 231 -5.81 -9.68 19.88
C LYS A 231 -5.68 -8.38 20.66
N THR A 232 -4.47 -8.04 21.12
CA THR A 232 -4.21 -6.75 21.80
C THR A 232 -4.51 -5.56 20.89
N TYR A 233 -4.10 -5.60 19.62
CA TYR A 233 -4.42 -4.53 18.67
C TYR A 233 -5.92 -4.51 18.31
N ALA A 234 -6.53 -5.68 18.14
CA ALA A 234 -7.97 -5.76 17.86
C ALA A 234 -8.83 -5.17 18.98
N GLN A 235 -8.43 -5.35 20.25
CA GLN A 235 -9.11 -4.75 21.41
C GLN A 235 -9.14 -3.21 21.38
N VAL A 236 -8.18 -2.58 20.71
CA VAL A 236 -8.12 -1.12 20.54
C VAL A 236 -8.58 -0.68 19.14
N GLY A 237 -9.24 -1.56 18.40
CA GLY A 237 -9.82 -1.26 17.08
C GLY A 237 -8.81 -1.19 15.95
N GLU A 238 -7.65 -1.85 16.07
CA GLU A 238 -6.56 -1.81 15.08
C GLU A 238 -6.27 -3.19 14.46
N LEU A 239 -6.03 -3.22 13.15
CA LEU A 239 -5.45 -4.39 12.47
C LEU A 239 -3.95 -4.47 12.77
N ASN A 240 -3.39 -5.67 12.86
CA ASN A 240 -1.97 -5.87 13.14
C ASN A 240 -1.09 -5.68 11.89
N ASN A 241 -0.54 -4.48 11.70
CA ASN A 241 0.30 -4.16 10.56
C ASN A 241 1.67 -4.85 10.57
N ARG A 242 2.16 -5.32 11.74
CA ARG A 242 3.46 -5.98 11.80
C ARG A 242 3.50 -7.24 10.97
N LEU A 243 2.36 -7.92 10.80
CA LEU A 243 2.26 -9.17 10.03
C LEU A 243 2.66 -8.95 8.57
N TYR A 244 2.05 -7.99 7.87
CA TYR A 244 2.39 -7.75 6.47
C TYR A 244 3.78 -7.11 6.30
N LYS A 245 4.26 -6.36 7.31
CA LYS A 245 5.63 -5.84 7.27
C LYS A 245 6.62 -6.99 7.36
N ARG A 246 6.48 -7.90 8.33
CA ARG A 246 7.31 -9.12 8.43
C ARG A 246 7.27 -9.91 7.12
N LEU A 247 6.09 -10.07 6.52
CA LEU A 247 5.93 -10.70 5.21
C LEU A 247 6.76 -9.99 4.13
N ALA A 248 6.58 -8.68 3.96
CA ALA A 248 7.27 -7.90 2.92
C ALA A 248 8.79 -8.05 3.03
N PHE A 249 9.34 -7.83 4.23
CA PHE A 249 10.78 -7.88 4.49
C PHE A 249 11.37 -9.30 4.42
N ALA A 250 10.59 -10.33 4.71
CA ALA A 250 11.04 -11.72 4.59
C ALA A 250 10.92 -12.29 3.16
N ALA A 251 10.07 -11.69 2.33
CA ALA A 251 9.84 -12.13 0.96
C ALA A 251 10.72 -11.43 -0.07
N VAL A 252 11.11 -10.17 0.19
CA VAL A 252 11.87 -9.35 -0.77
C VAL A 252 12.99 -8.59 -0.06
N ASP A 253 14.24 -8.96 -0.33
CA ASP A 253 15.42 -8.43 0.35
C ASP A 253 15.58 -6.90 0.21
N SER A 254 15.17 -6.34 -0.94
CA SER A 254 15.33 -4.91 -1.20
C SER A 254 14.29 -4.01 -0.53
N MET A 255 13.30 -4.55 0.20
CA MET A 255 12.19 -3.76 0.78
C MET A 255 12.66 -2.67 1.75
N GLY A 256 13.83 -2.84 2.38
CA GLY A 256 14.43 -1.82 3.25
C GLY A 256 15.04 -0.63 2.53
N GLN A 257 15.41 -0.79 1.25
CA GLN A 257 15.94 0.27 0.41
C GLN A 257 14.83 0.95 -0.40
N LEU A 258 14.01 0.13 -1.06
CA LEU A 258 12.86 0.56 -1.84
C LEU A 258 11.71 -0.42 -1.61
N PHE A 259 10.60 0.09 -1.06
CA PHE A 259 9.38 -0.69 -0.89
C PHE A 259 8.71 -0.90 -2.25
N ASP A 260 9.06 -2.00 -2.93
CA ASP A 260 8.59 -2.30 -4.29
C ASP A 260 7.89 -3.66 -4.38
N LEU A 261 6.56 -3.62 -4.29
CA LEU A 261 5.71 -4.80 -4.39
C LEU A 261 5.72 -5.44 -5.80
N ALA A 262 6.30 -4.78 -6.81
CA ALA A 262 6.54 -5.37 -8.12
C ALA A 262 7.45 -6.61 -8.07
N ARG A 263 8.23 -6.75 -6.99
CA ARG A 263 9.14 -7.87 -6.75
C ARG A 263 8.54 -8.95 -5.86
N PHE A 264 7.30 -8.80 -5.40
CA PHE A 264 6.68 -9.77 -4.51
C PHE A 264 6.11 -10.95 -5.31
N ASN A 265 6.88 -12.04 -5.37
CA ASN A 265 6.54 -13.22 -6.16
C ASN A 265 6.94 -14.56 -5.47
N PRO A 266 6.60 -14.81 -4.20
CA PRO A 266 6.90 -16.10 -3.60
C PRO A 266 6.17 -17.24 -4.31
N ARG A 267 6.91 -18.26 -4.74
CA ARG A 267 6.39 -19.57 -5.19
C ARG A 267 5.68 -20.30 -4.06
N HIS A 268 4.91 -21.35 -4.37
CA HIS A 268 4.05 -22.05 -3.41
C HIS A 268 4.77 -22.46 -2.12
N HIS A 269 5.89 -23.18 -2.23
CA HIS A 269 6.63 -23.64 -1.07
C HIS A 269 7.13 -22.47 -0.21
N ARG A 270 7.63 -21.41 -0.84
CA ARG A 270 8.10 -20.21 -0.15
C ARG A 270 6.96 -19.43 0.50
N LEU A 271 5.79 -19.35 -0.14
CA LEU A 271 4.59 -18.75 0.41
C LEU A 271 4.21 -19.43 1.73
N VAL A 272 4.09 -20.76 1.72
CA VAL A 272 3.72 -21.53 2.92
C VAL A 272 4.74 -21.29 4.04
N GLN A 273 6.04 -21.38 3.75
CA GLN A 273 7.09 -21.08 4.71
C GLN A 273 7.07 -19.64 5.26
N LEU A 274 6.71 -18.66 4.44
CA LEU A 274 6.58 -17.26 4.88
C LEU A 274 5.44 -17.13 5.89
N VAL A 275 4.29 -17.74 5.58
CA VAL A 275 3.10 -17.69 6.44
C VAL A 275 3.33 -18.46 7.73
N GLU A 276 3.88 -19.67 7.67
CA GLU A 276 4.13 -20.51 8.85
C GLU A 276 5.12 -19.87 9.82
N ARG A 277 6.12 -19.15 9.31
CA ARG A 277 7.05 -18.39 10.17
C ARG A 277 6.39 -17.20 10.87
N ILE A 278 5.31 -16.66 10.31
CA ILE A 278 4.55 -15.58 10.93
C ILE A 278 3.54 -16.17 11.94
N GLU A 279 2.75 -17.14 11.51
CA GLU A 279 1.77 -17.85 12.32
C GLU A 279 1.50 -19.26 11.74
N PRO A 280 2.02 -20.34 12.36
CA PRO A 280 1.92 -21.70 11.82
C PRO A 280 0.51 -22.16 11.47
N ALA A 281 -0.48 -21.77 12.29
CA ALA A 281 -1.88 -22.15 12.09
C ALA A 281 -2.48 -21.62 10.77
N LEU A 282 -1.90 -20.57 10.18
CA LEU A 282 -2.37 -19.98 8.93
C LEU A 282 -1.77 -20.61 7.68
N GLY A 283 -0.70 -21.40 7.82
CA GLY A 283 0.02 -22.03 6.70
C GLY A 283 -0.89 -22.83 5.75
N PRO A 284 -1.67 -23.81 6.26
CA PRO A 284 -2.47 -24.70 5.41
C PRO A 284 -3.51 -23.99 4.53
N GLY A 285 -4.09 -22.88 4.99
CA GLY A 285 -5.14 -22.14 4.28
C GLY A 285 -4.63 -21.10 3.28
N ALA A 286 -3.35 -20.71 3.37
CA ALA A 286 -2.85 -19.52 2.68
C ALA A 286 -2.91 -19.62 1.15
N ALA A 287 -2.45 -20.74 0.58
CA ALA A 287 -2.41 -20.93 -0.88
C ALA A 287 -3.82 -20.93 -1.48
N GLU A 288 -4.78 -21.58 -0.80
CA GLU A 288 -6.17 -21.64 -1.26
C GLU A 288 -6.87 -20.28 -1.14
N TYR A 289 -6.63 -19.56 -0.04
CA TYR A 289 -7.12 -18.19 0.12
C TYR A 289 -6.59 -17.29 -1.00
N VAL A 290 -5.28 -17.31 -1.26
CA VAL A 290 -4.66 -16.51 -2.32
C VAL A 290 -5.26 -16.86 -3.67
N ARG A 291 -5.37 -18.15 -4.01
CA ARG A 291 -5.95 -18.60 -5.28
C ARG A 291 -7.33 -17.99 -5.51
N ARG A 292 -8.23 -18.15 -4.52
CA ARG A 292 -9.63 -17.71 -4.63
C ARG A 292 -9.74 -16.18 -4.64
N ARG A 293 -9.11 -15.52 -3.67
CA ARG A 293 -9.22 -14.06 -3.47
C ARG A 293 -8.50 -13.27 -4.57
N LEU A 294 -7.32 -13.70 -4.99
CA LEU A 294 -6.55 -13.02 -6.03
C LEU A 294 -7.25 -13.09 -7.37
N SER A 295 -7.82 -14.24 -7.74
CA SER A 295 -8.60 -14.37 -8.97
C SER A 295 -9.75 -13.37 -9.05
N HIS A 296 -10.55 -13.29 -7.99
CA HIS A 296 -11.65 -12.32 -7.91
C HIS A 296 -11.14 -10.87 -7.96
N LEU A 297 -10.13 -10.53 -7.15
CA LEU A 297 -9.60 -9.17 -7.09
C LEU A 297 -8.93 -8.74 -8.40
N PHE A 298 -8.21 -9.66 -9.05
CA PHE A 298 -7.62 -9.43 -10.36
C PHE A 298 -8.70 -9.13 -11.39
N ALA A 299 -9.73 -9.97 -11.53
CA ALA A 299 -10.79 -9.75 -12.50
C ALA A 299 -11.45 -8.37 -12.32
N ARG A 300 -11.74 -7.98 -11.07
CA ARG A 300 -12.40 -6.71 -10.75
C ARG A 300 -11.54 -5.47 -10.93
N THR A 301 -10.23 -5.59 -10.72
CA THR A 301 -9.30 -4.45 -10.83
C THR A 301 -8.72 -4.32 -12.23
N ALA A 302 -8.63 -5.43 -12.97
CA ALA A 302 -8.08 -5.49 -14.32
C ALA A 302 -9.10 -5.09 -15.39
N LEU A 303 -10.30 -5.68 -15.33
CA LEU A 303 -11.27 -5.64 -16.43
C LEU A 303 -12.20 -4.43 -16.37
N HIS A 304 -12.69 -4.00 -17.53
CA HIS A 304 -13.81 -3.06 -17.60
C HIS A 304 -15.09 -3.76 -17.11
N PRO A 305 -15.99 -3.08 -16.37
CA PRO A 305 -17.22 -3.71 -15.85
C PRO A 305 -18.16 -4.28 -16.91
N SER A 306 -18.05 -3.83 -18.17
CA SER A 306 -18.85 -4.38 -19.28
C SER A 306 -18.32 -5.70 -19.86
N GLN A 307 -17.18 -6.21 -19.36
CA GLN A 307 -16.60 -7.46 -19.83
C GLN A 307 -17.18 -8.66 -19.09
N ASP A 308 -17.10 -9.81 -19.74
CA ASP A 308 -17.37 -11.10 -19.15
C ASP A 308 -16.05 -11.78 -18.78
N ALA A 309 -15.85 -12.05 -17.48
CA ALA A 309 -14.62 -12.68 -16.99
C ALA A 309 -14.49 -14.15 -17.45
N GLY A 310 -15.58 -14.82 -17.79
CA GLY A 310 -15.58 -16.20 -18.26
C GLY A 310 -15.21 -16.36 -19.74
N SER A 311 -15.37 -15.32 -20.56
CA SER A 311 -15.13 -15.39 -22.01
C SER A 311 -13.90 -14.62 -22.49
N LEU A 312 -13.38 -13.66 -21.70
CA LEU A 312 -12.21 -12.88 -22.08
C LEU A 312 -10.94 -13.74 -22.04
N THR A 313 -10.07 -13.56 -23.04
CA THR A 313 -8.71 -14.11 -23.05
C THR A 313 -7.69 -13.03 -23.36
N PHE A 314 -6.52 -13.13 -22.73
CA PHE A 314 -5.34 -12.31 -23.02
C PHE A 314 -4.47 -12.91 -24.12
N GLN A 315 -4.68 -14.17 -24.51
CA GLN A 315 -3.91 -14.81 -25.56
C GLN A 315 -4.20 -14.19 -26.92
N GLY A 316 -3.14 -13.77 -27.62
CA GLY A 316 -3.24 -13.22 -28.98
C GLY A 316 -3.95 -11.86 -29.08
N ALA A 317 -4.42 -11.29 -27.98
CA ALA A 317 -5.05 -9.97 -27.97
C ALA A 317 -4.01 -8.88 -28.25
N ASP A 318 -4.38 -7.91 -29.09
CA ASP A 318 -3.60 -6.70 -29.30
C ASP A 318 -3.83 -5.66 -28.20
N LEU A 319 -2.95 -4.66 -28.14
CA LEU A 319 -2.98 -3.67 -27.07
C LEU A 319 -4.22 -2.77 -27.12
N ASP A 320 -4.77 -2.48 -28.30
CA ASP A 320 -5.96 -1.64 -28.44
C ASP A 320 -7.23 -2.35 -27.97
N THR A 321 -7.33 -3.65 -28.21
CA THR A 321 -8.36 -4.52 -27.65
C THR A 321 -8.26 -4.56 -26.14
N LEU A 322 -7.04 -4.75 -25.60
CA LEU A 322 -6.82 -4.81 -24.15
C LEU A 322 -7.03 -3.45 -23.46
N ARG A 323 -6.75 -2.32 -24.12
CA ARG A 323 -7.07 -0.98 -23.59
C ARG A 323 -8.56 -0.79 -23.33
N LYS A 324 -9.42 -1.43 -24.14
CA LYS A 324 -10.89 -1.39 -23.98
C LYS A 324 -11.41 -2.44 -23.01
N ALA A 325 -10.89 -3.67 -23.10
CA ALA A 325 -11.36 -4.79 -22.29
C ALA A 325 -10.79 -4.77 -20.87
N ALA A 326 -9.52 -4.41 -20.70
CA ALA A 326 -8.81 -4.42 -19.43
C ALA A 326 -8.12 -3.08 -19.11
N PRO A 327 -8.85 -1.94 -19.13
CA PRO A 327 -8.26 -0.60 -18.90
C PRO A 327 -7.58 -0.50 -17.54
N GLY A 328 -8.07 -1.25 -16.54
CA GLY A 328 -7.47 -1.32 -15.23
C GLY A 328 -6.07 -1.93 -15.28
N LEU A 329 -5.93 -3.09 -15.92
CA LEU A 329 -4.64 -3.75 -16.07
C LEU A 329 -3.67 -2.91 -16.90
N ILE A 330 -4.12 -2.40 -18.05
CA ILE A 330 -3.26 -1.62 -18.95
C ILE A 330 -2.74 -0.36 -18.26
N GLY A 331 -3.61 0.37 -17.55
CA GLY A 331 -3.15 1.56 -16.82
C GLY A 331 -2.18 1.24 -15.68
N GLN A 332 -2.38 0.13 -14.96
CA GLN A 332 -1.43 -0.32 -13.93
C GLN A 332 -0.07 -0.70 -14.53
N MET A 333 -0.06 -1.31 -15.72
CA MET A 333 1.15 -1.66 -16.47
C MET A 333 1.88 -0.41 -16.98
N ILE A 334 1.17 0.51 -17.64
CA ILE A 334 1.72 1.78 -18.10
C ILE A 334 2.38 2.54 -16.95
N PHE A 335 1.65 2.73 -15.84
CA PHE A 335 2.16 3.48 -14.70
C PHE A 335 3.46 2.87 -14.14
N ARG A 336 3.60 1.55 -14.14
CA ARG A 336 4.80 0.87 -13.63
C ARG A 336 5.95 0.93 -14.62
N GLU A 337 5.71 0.62 -15.89
CA GLU A 337 6.74 0.64 -16.93
C GLU A 337 7.32 2.05 -17.13
N MET A 338 6.49 3.10 -17.08
CA MET A 338 6.95 4.48 -17.18
C MET A 338 7.98 4.85 -16.10
N ARG A 339 7.95 4.23 -14.91
CA ARG A 339 8.91 4.52 -13.82
C ARG A 339 10.32 3.99 -14.08
N TYR A 340 10.48 3.12 -15.08
CA TYR A 340 11.78 2.62 -15.54
C TYR A 340 12.34 3.43 -16.71
N MET A 341 11.61 4.42 -17.24
CA MET A 341 12.11 5.30 -18.29
C MET A 341 13.14 6.29 -17.74
N ASP A 342 14.23 6.52 -18.46
CA ASP A 342 15.27 7.49 -18.08
C ASP A 342 14.71 8.91 -17.88
N ARG A 343 13.73 9.29 -18.69
CA ARG A 343 13.07 10.59 -18.63
C ARG A 343 11.96 10.67 -17.58
N TYR A 344 11.65 9.61 -16.83
CA TYR A 344 10.57 9.61 -15.84
C TYR A 344 10.69 10.76 -14.84
N ARG A 345 11.90 11.09 -14.37
CA ARG A 345 12.11 12.21 -13.43
C ARG A 345 11.63 13.56 -13.97
N HIS A 346 11.76 13.79 -15.28
CA HIS A 346 11.31 15.02 -15.94
C HIS A 346 9.81 14.97 -16.25
N LEU A 347 9.27 13.77 -16.42
CA LEU A 347 7.85 13.52 -16.69
C LEU A 347 7.00 13.36 -15.41
N TYR A 348 7.64 13.19 -14.26
CA TYR A 348 7.02 12.89 -12.97
C TYR A 348 5.85 13.83 -12.67
N HIS A 349 6.05 15.14 -12.79
CA HIS A 349 5.00 16.11 -12.53
C HIS A 349 3.86 16.03 -13.56
N CYS A 350 4.13 15.65 -14.81
CA CYS A 350 3.08 15.56 -15.83
C CYS A 350 2.08 14.45 -15.49
N PHE A 351 2.57 13.27 -15.12
CA PHE A 351 1.72 12.10 -14.85
C PHE A 351 1.25 12.02 -13.40
N GLU A 352 2.09 12.37 -12.43
CA GLU A 352 1.73 12.26 -11.02
C GLU A 352 0.97 13.47 -10.49
N LYS A 353 1.38 14.69 -10.86
CA LYS A 353 0.71 15.90 -10.34
C LYS A 353 -0.69 16.05 -10.93
N SER A 354 -0.89 15.65 -12.19
CA SER A 354 -2.22 15.65 -12.79
C SER A 354 -3.18 14.73 -12.03
N LYS A 355 -2.77 13.48 -11.71
CA LYS A 355 -3.55 12.58 -10.85
C LYS A 355 -3.81 13.15 -9.46
N ALA A 356 -2.79 13.74 -8.83
CA ALA A 356 -2.93 14.32 -7.50
C ALA A 356 -3.93 15.49 -7.49
N LEU A 357 -3.89 16.38 -8.50
CA LEU A 357 -4.86 17.47 -8.66
C LEU A 357 -6.30 16.94 -8.78
N GLU A 358 -6.52 15.90 -9.58
CA GLU A 358 -7.85 15.31 -9.72
C GLU A 358 -8.30 14.59 -8.43
N ALA A 359 -7.38 13.95 -7.70
CA ALA A 359 -7.68 13.34 -6.40
C ALA A 359 -8.08 14.40 -5.37
N TRP A 360 -7.34 15.51 -5.29
CA TRP A 360 -7.63 16.62 -4.38
C TRP A 360 -8.97 17.27 -4.69
N ASP A 361 -9.29 17.50 -5.96
CA ASP A 361 -10.60 18.02 -6.38
C ASP A 361 -11.75 17.10 -5.96
N TYR A 362 -11.59 15.80 -6.20
CA TYR A 362 -12.56 14.79 -5.78
C TYR A 362 -12.72 14.77 -4.26
N TRP A 363 -11.63 14.73 -3.49
CA TRP A 363 -11.67 14.75 -2.03
C TRP A 363 -12.30 16.03 -1.49
N ASN A 364 -12.04 17.19 -2.08
CA ASN A 364 -12.64 18.46 -1.69
C ASN A 364 -14.16 18.44 -1.91
N THR A 365 -14.60 17.88 -3.03
CA THR A 365 -16.02 17.71 -3.39
C THR A 365 -16.73 16.74 -2.44
N GLU A 366 -16.06 15.66 -2.04
CA GLU A 366 -16.61 14.63 -1.15
C GLU A 366 -16.48 14.95 0.35
N GLY A 367 -15.80 16.05 0.71
CA GLY A 367 -15.59 16.42 2.11
C GLY A 367 -14.54 15.57 2.82
N ILE A 368 -13.45 15.19 2.13
CA ILE A 368 -12.41 14.28 2.62
C ILE A 368 -11.11 15.08 2.89
N PRO A 369 -10.88 15.58 4.11
CA PRO A 369 -9.62 16.21 4.48
C PRO A 369 -8.50 15.19 4.73
N THR A 370 -8.85 13.95 5.07
CA THR A 370 -7.90 12.92 5.50
C THR A 370 -8.16 11.59 4.78
N PRO A 371 -7.68 11.43 3.53
CA PRO A 371 -7.84 10.18 2.79
C PRO A 371 -7.02 9.06 3.43
N PHE A 372 -7.49 7.82 3.34
CA PHE A 372 -6.79 6.65 3.87
C PHE A 372 -6.82 5.48 2.88
N ASN A 373 -5.99 4.46 3.10
CA ASN A 373 -5.93 3.29 2.23
C ASN A 373 -7.26 2.51 2.30
N GLY A 374 -7.95 2.47 1.17
CA GLY A 374 -9.26 1.88 1.00
C GLY A 374 -9.26 0.39 0.66
N VAL A 375 -8.10 -0.25 0.44
CA VAL A 375 -8.01 -1.72 0.28
C VAL A 375 -8.46 -2.41 1.57
N ILE A 376 -7.89 -1.98 2.70
CA ILE A 376 -8.27 -2.39 4.06
C ILE A 376 -7.82 -1.26 5.01
N PRO A 377 -8.61 -0.90 6.06
CA PRO A 377 -8.30 0.24 6.93
C PRO A 377 -7.20 -0.09 7.94
N LYS A 378 -5.99 -0.35 7.44
CA LYS A 378 -4.79 -0.74 8.20
C LYS A 378 -4.01 0.46 8.77
N GLY A 379 -4.66 1.60 9.02
CA GLY A 379 -3.99 2.77 9.62
C GLY A 379 -3.05 3.57 8.68
N GLU A 380 -3.03 3.27 7.38
CA GLU A 380 -2.39 4.14 6.38
C GLU A 380 -3.35 5.28 6.04
N ILE A 381 -3.07 6.48 6.55
CA ILE A 381 -3.91 7.68 6.39
C ILE A 381 -3.05 8.82 5.88
N GLY A 382 -3.64 9.86 5.32
CA GLY A 382 -2.93 11.05 4.92
C GLY A 382 -3.74 12.31 5.10
N ILE A 383 -3.12 13.43 4.75
CA ILE A 383 -3.74 14.76 4.77
C ILE A 383 -3.87 15.23 3.32
N ASN A 384 -5.08 15.60 2.92
CA ASN A 384 -5.34 16.28 1.66
C ASN A 384 -4.79 17.71 1.76
N PRO A 385 -3.70 18.04 1.03
CA PRO A 385 -3.04 19.32 1.19
C PRO A 385 -3.83 20.50 0.59
N ALA A 386 -4.90 20.22 -0.17
CA ALA A 386 -5.70 21.22 -0.84
C ALA A 386 -7.10 21.38 -0.23
N TYR A 387 -7.38 20.71 0.90
CA TYR A 387 -8.70 20.80 1.54
C TYR A 387 -8.85 22.14 2.28
N PRO A 388 -9.75 23.03 1.86
CA PRO A 388 -9.72 24.42 2.31
C PRO A 388 -10.39 24.65 3.67
N ARG A 389 -11.14 23.68 4.20
CA ARG A 389 -12.00 23.87 5.38
C ARG A 389 -11.46 23.22 6.66
N ALA A 390 -10.41 22.41 6.57
CA ALA A 390 -9.79 21.79 7.74
C ALA A 390 -8.67 22.68 8.29
N ALA A 391 -8.60 22.83 9.61
CA ALA A 391 -7.46 23.47 10.25
C ALA A 391 -6.37 22.44 10.53
N VAL A 392 -5.10 22.80 10.30
CA VAL A 392 -3.95 21.93 10.51
C VAL A 392 -2.93 22.62 11.39
N ARG A 393 -2.46 21.92 12.43
CA ARG A 393 -1.37 22.35 13.32
C ARG A 393 -0.31 21.27 13.40
N VAL A 394 0.96 21.68 13.49
CA VAL A 394 2.11 20.77 13.35
C VAL A 394 3.07 21.00 14.50
N TRP A 395 3.50 19.92 15.14
CA TRP A 395 4.54 19.95 16.16
C TRP A 395 5.64 18.95 15.84
N THR A 396 6.88 19.26 16.21
CA THR A 396 7.84 18.18 16.51
C THR A 396 7.35 17.41 17.72
N ALA A 397 7.78 16.16 17.85
CA ALA A 397 7.44 15.36 19.01
C ALA A 397 8.66 14.67 19.63
N ARG A 398 8.62 14.50 20.95
CA ARG A 398 9.52 13.63 21.69
C ARG A 398 8.82 12.31 21.99
N GLN A 399 9.54 11.21 21.84
CA GLN A 399 9.08 9.89 22.23
C GLN A 399 9.57 9.57 23.64
N ASP A 400 8.69 9.09 24.50
CA ASP A 400 9.07 8.61 25.84
C ASP A 400 9.51 7.14 25.83
N CYS A 401 9.97 6.64 26.98
CA CYS A 401 10.43 5.25 27.12
C CYS A 401 9.34 4.19 26.95
N LYS A 402 8.06 4.58 26.92
CA LYS A 402 6.91 3.70 26.69
C LYS A 402 6.39 3.81 25.25
N GLY A 403 7.01 4.64 24.42
CA GLY A 403 6.68 4.83 23.02
C GLY A 403 5.58 5.86 22.75
N TYR A 404 5.10 6.60 23.76
CA TYR A 404 4.14 7.69 23.55
C TYR A 404 4.84 8.92 22.99
N LEU A 405 4.11 9.67 22.17
CA LEU A 405 4.55 10.94 21.63
C LEU A 405 3.99 12.10 22.43
N HIS A 406 4.86 13.07 22.67
CA HIS A 406 4.57 14.32 23.35
C HIS A 406 4.91 15.46 22.39
N PRO A 407 3.92 16.27 21.96
CA PRO A 407 4.21 17.48 21.20
C PRO A 407 5.21 18.37 21.93
N ASP A 408 6.20 18.89 21.21
CA ASP A 408 7.32 19.64 21.79
C ASP A 408 7.37 21.08 21.28
N GLU A 409 7.74 21.30 20.01
CA GLU A 409 7.80 22.61 19.37
C GLU A 409 6.73 22.71 18.28
N GLU A 410 5.83 23.70 18.36
CA GLU A 410 4.90 23.99 17.26
C GLU A 410 5.64 24.63 16.09
N ILE A 411 5.53 24.02 14.92
CA ILE A 411 6.13 24.50 13.68
C ILE A 411 5.04 25.22 12.89
N THR A 412 5.31 26.46 12.50
CA THR A 412 4.50 27.17 11.50
C THR A 412 4.73 26.55 10.12
N ALA A 413 4.07 25.43 9.83
CA ALA A 413 4.12 24.76 8.53
C ALA A 413 2.72 24.37 8.06
N VAL A 414 2.49 24.47 6.75
CA VAL A 414 1.23 24.07 6.12
C VAL A 414 1.45 22.92 5.15
N PRO A 415 0.56 21.91 5.12
CA PRO A 415 0.50 20.98 3.98
C PRO A 415 0.25 21.77 2.71
N THR A 416 1.00 21.47 1.65
CA THR A 416 0.86 22.19 0.39
C THR A 416 0.65 21.24 -0.80
N PRO A 417 -0.13 21.66 -1.83
CA PRO A 417 -0.40 20.86 -3.03
C PRO A 417 0.82 20.81 -3.98
N HIS A 418 1.99 20.54 -3.42
CA HIS A 418 3.27 20.39 -4.09
C HIS A 418 3.81 18.97 -3.85
N LEU A 419 3.93 18.20 -4.93
CA LEU A 419 4.61 16.91 -4.90
C LEU A 419 6.10 17.15 -4.62
N ALA A 420 6.66 16.42 -3.67
CA ALA A 420 8.08 16.48 -3.35
C ALA A 420 8.93 16.04 -4.56
N SER A 421 9.90 16.87 -4.94
CA SER A 421 10.75 16.69 -6.13
C SER A 421 11.74 15.53 -6.03
N TRP A 422 12.04 15.05 -4.81
CA TRP A 422 13.09 14.06 -4.55
C TRP A 422 12.63 12.60 -4.52
N TRP A 423 11.33 12.31 -4.65
CA TRP A 423 10.80 10.97 -4.32
C TRP A 423 10.76 9.99 -5.50
N ALA A 424 11.36 10.33 -6.64
CA ALA A 424 11.49 9.41 -7.77
C ALA A 424 12.94 8.91 -7.91
N PRO A 425 13.46 8.06 -7.00
CA PRO A 425 14.69 7.35 -7.31
C PRO A 425 14.44 6.52 -8.59
N PRO A 426 15.33 6.60 -9.59
CA PRO A 426 15.22 5.76 -10.78
C PRO A 426 15.12 4.29 -10.37
N ARG A 427 14.14 3.56 -10.89
CA ARG A 427 14.10 2.11 -10.71
C ARG A 427 15.03 1.51 -11.74
N GLN A 428 16.03 0.76 -11.30
CA GLN A 428 16.84 -0.06 -12.20
C GLN A 428 16.17 -1.42 -12.34
N ARG A 429 16.10 -1.97 -13.55
CA ARG A 429 15.77 -3.38 -13.73
C ARG A 429 16.94 -4.17 -13.16
N GLY A 430 16.74 -4.85 -12.03
CA GLY A 430 17.75 -5.77 -11.52
C GLY A 430 17.96 -6.89 -12.55
N THR A 431 19.22 -7.16 -12.92
CA THR A 431 19.56 -8.42 -13.59
C THR A 431 19.20 -9.57 -12.64
N PRO A 432 18.48 -10.61 -13.10
CA PRO A 432 18.28 -11.80 -12.29
C PRO A 432 19.66 -12.42 -12.04
N ASN A 433 20.14 -12.39 -10.79
CA ASN A 433 21.31 -13.19 -10.43
C ASN A 433 20.86 -14.65 -10.40
N ALA A 434 21.36 -15.42 -11.37
CA ALA A 434 21.23 -16.86 -11.42
C ALA A 434 22.15 -17.50 -10.36
N THR A 435 21.79 -17.42 -9.09
CA THR A 435 22.38 -18.23 -8.02
C THR A 435 21.38 -18.42 -6.87
N ASP A 436 20.25 -19.08 -7.17
CA ASP A 436 19.41 -19.68 -6.13
C ASP A 436 19.92 -21.12 -5.89
N GLY A 437 20.85 -21.26 -4.94
CA GLY A 437 21.55 -22.52 -4.71
C GLY A 437 22.81 -22.37 -3.87
N SER A 438 22.75 -21.70 -2.72
CA SER A 438 23.78 -21.87 -1.69
C SER A 438 23.22 -21.52 -0.32
N GLN A 439 23.21 -22.52 0.55
CA GLN A 439 22.86 -22.42 1.97
C GLN A 439 23.71 -21.33 2.63
N VAL A 440 23.05 -20.41 3.35
CA VAL A 440 23.73 -19.62 4.38
C VAL A 440 23.15 -20.03 5.72
N GLU A 441 23.93 -20.84 6.41
CA GLU A 441 23.79 -21.16 7.82
C GLU A 441 23.88 -19.86 8.64
N LEU A 442 22.85 -19.57 9.44
CA LEU A 442 22.85 -18.42 10.34
C LEU A 442 23.78 -18.72 11.52
N VAL A 443 24.97 -18.11 11.50
CA VAL A 443 25.85 -18.05 12.67
C VAL A 443 25.12 -17.31 13.81
N PRO A 444 25.09 -17.85 15.05
CA PRO A 444 24.47 -17.15 16.17
C PRO A 444 25.28 -15.90 16.53
N VAL A 445 24.61 -14.76 16.63
CA VAL A 445 25.20 -13.50 17.11
C VAL A 445 25.61 -13.69 18.58
N ALA A 446 26.92 -13.82 18.81
CA ALA A 446 27.51 -13.77 20.13
C ALA A 446 27.30 -12.39 20.76
N ARG A 447 26.71 -12.34 21.95
CA ARG A 447 26.69 -11.15 22.81
C ARG A 447 28.13 -10.84 23.24
N SER A 448 28.63 -9.65 22.92
CA SER A 448 29.86 -9.14 23.53
C SER A 448 29.57 -8.25 24.74
N PRO A 449 30.48 -8.21 25.73
CA PRO A 449 30.18 -7.79 27.09
C PRO A 449 30.51 -6.30 27.35
N ILE A 450 29.87 -5.79 28.40
CA ILE A 450 30.09 -4.48 29.01
C ILE A 450 31.57 -4.29 29.37
N PRO A 451 32.24 -3.18 28.98
CA PRO A 451 33.56 -2.88 29.48
C PRO A 451 33.48 -2.09 30.79
N THR A 452 33.72 -2.80 31.90
CA THR A 452 34.24 -2.20 33.13
C THR A 452 35.71 -1.85 32.94
N ARG A 453 36.08 -0.57 33.10
CA ARG A 453 37.48 -0.18 33.33
C ARG A 453 37.56 0.97 34.33
N ARG A 454 37.82 0.62 35.60
CA ARG A 454 38.59 1.45 36.53
C ARG A 454 40.05 1.01 36.43
N SER A 455 40.97 1.96 36.36
CA SER A 455 42.36 1.75 36.76
C SER A 455 42.78 2.89 37.70
N PRO A 456 43.52 2.57 38.78
CA PRO A 456 44.01 3.54 39.76
C PRO A 456 45.39 4.10 39.36
N VAL A 457 45.87 5.13 40.06
CA VAL A 457 47.18 5.18 40.75
C VAL A 457 47.49 6.61 41.25
N ASN A 458 47.51 6.69 42.59
CA ASN A 458 48.40 7.37 43.53
C ASN A 458 48.67 8.89 43.52
N GLY A 459 48.47 9.44 44.73
CA GLY A 459 49.11 10.65 45.26
C GLY A 459 48.68 10.93 46.71
N VAL A 460 49.35 10.30 47.67
CA VAL A 460 49.43 10.62 49.13
C VAL A 460 50.80 11.33 49.31
N PRO A 461 51.16 12.17 50.32
CA PRO A 461 50.70 12.33 51.73
C PRO A 461 50.33 13.79 52.10
N ALA A 462 49.88 14.16 53.31
CA ALA A 462 50.11 13.64 54.67
C ALA A 462 48.86 13.68 55.55
#